data_AF-W2EM90-F1
#
_entry.id   AF-W2EM90-F1
#
_cell.length_a   1.000
_cell.length_b   1.000
_cell.length_c   1.000
_cell.angle_alpha   90.00
_cell.angle_beta   90.00
_cell.angle_gamma   90.00
#
_symmetry.space_group_name_H-M   'P 1'
#
loop_
_entity.id
_entity.type
_entity.pdbx_description
1 polymer ?
#
loop_
_entity_poly.entity_id
_entity_poly.type
_entity_poly.pdbx_seq_one_letter_code
_entity_poly.pdbx_strand_id
1 'polypeptide(L)'
;MASTRPKPYQVAFTDGDQILFFTDGVIEARDNAGAFYPLAQRIGLLHARDPQAALEELRADALRHVGGPLDDDAAMLLLRR
;
A
#
# COMPACT_ATOMS: atom_id res chain seq x y z
N MET A 1 12.53 -20.31 -24.75
CA MET A 1 11.45 -19.31 -24.74
C MET A 1 12.08 -17.94 -24.51
N ALA A 2 11.84 -16.94 -25.36
CA ALA A 2 12.41 -15.62 -25.16
C ALA A 2 11.74 -14.96 -23.94
N SER A 3 12.54 -14.63 -22.92
CA SER A 3 12.07 -13.86 -21.76
C SER A 3 11.65 -12.47 -22.24
N THR A 4 10.36 -12.17 -22.13
CA THR A 4 9.80 -10.86 -22.49
C THR A 4 10.29 -9.85 -21.46
N ARG A 5 11.07 -8.86 -21.89
CA ARG A 5 11.51 -7.78 -20.99
C ARG A 5 10.29 -7.03 -20.43
N PRO A 6 10.32 -6.61 -19.15
CA PRO A 6 9.29 -5.74 -18.60
C PRO A 6 9.08 -4.52 -19.49
N LYS A 7 7.82 -4.19 -19.79
CA LYS A 7 7.47 -2.97 -20.51
C LYS A 7 7.22 -1.85 -19.49
N PRO A 8 7.86 -0.67 -19.64
CA PRO A 8 7.57 0.46 -18.78
C PRO A 8 6.09 0.86 -18.86
N TYR A 9 5.49 1.17 -17.71
CA TYR A 9 4.19 1.85 -17.64
C TYR A 9 4.42 3.33 -17.37
N GLN A 10 3.73 4.20 -18.10
CA GLN A 10 3.85 5.65 -17.96
C GLN A 10 2.47 6.25 -17.71
N VAL A 11 2.41 7.16 -16.75
CA VAL A 11 1.22 7.93 -16.41
C VAL A 11 1.65 9.37 -16.10
N ALA A 12 0.81 10.35 -16.43
CA ALA A 12 1.05 11.72 -15.99
C ALA A 12 0.99 11.78 -14.46
N PHE A 13 1.94 12.48 -13.86
CA PHE A 13 2.00 12.70 -12.42
C PHE A 13 2.08 14.21 -12.22
N THR A 14 0.98 14.83 -11.84
CA THR A 14 0.74 16.28 -11.80
C THR A 14 0.43 16.74 -10.37
N ASP A 15 0.36 18.04 -10.14
CA ASP A 15 0.20 18.59 -8.79
C ASP A 15 -1.11 18.11 -8.15
N GLY A 16 -1.01 17.57 -6.93
CA GLY A 16 -2.14 16.94 -6.23
C GLY A 16 -2.26 15.43 -6.46
N ASP A 17 -1.52 14.85 -7.41
CA ASP A 17 -1.50 13.41 -7.61
C ASP A 17 -0.72 12.69 -6.51
N GLN A 18 -1.15 11.47 -6.22
CA GLN A 18 -0.46 10.57 -5.30
C GLN A 18 -0.34 9.17 -5.92
N ILE A 19 0.81 8.54 -5.74
CA ILE A 19 1.06 7.16 -6.17
C ILE A 19 1.55 6.36 -4.97
N LEU A 20 0.80 5.32 -4.60
CA LEU A 20 1.20 4.33 -3.61
C LEU A 20 1.73 3.08 -4.32
N PHE A 21 2.98 2.73 -4.05
CA PHE A 21 3.56 1.43 -4.38
C PHE A 21 3.55 0.56 -3.12
N PHE A 22 3.27 -0.73 -3.29
CA PHE A 22 3.25 -1.69 -2.20
C PHE A 22 3.67 -3.07 -2.67
N THR A 23 4.20 -3.89 -1.77
CA THR A 23 4.37 -5.34 -1.97
C THR A 23 3.07 -6.08 -1.63
N ASP A 24 2.90 -7.28 -2.19
CA ASP A 24 1.74 -8.15 -1.95
C ASP A 24 1.48 -8.43 -0.47
N GLY A 25 2.52 -8.55 0.36
CA GLY A 25 2.40 -8.70 1.82
C GLY A 25 1.51 -7.65 2.51
N VAL A 26 1.28 -6.48 1.92
CA VAL A 26 0.31 -5.48 2.41
C VAL A 26 -1.13 -5.94 2.23
N ILE A 27 -1.48 -6.44 1.04
CA ILE A 27 -2.87 -6.84 0.70
C ILE A 27 -3.16 -8.29 1.10
N GLU A 28 -2.13 -9.11 1.19
CA GLU A 28 -2.25 -10.51 1.59
C GLU A 28 -2.33 -10.70 3.12
N ALA A 29 -2.07 -9.65 3.90
CA ALA A 29 -2.26 -9.63 5.35
C ALA A 29 -3.71 -9.98 5.73
N ARG A 30 -3.90 -10.92 6.66
CA ARG A 30 -5.23 -11.44 7.03
C ARG A 30 -5.61 -11.09 8.46
N ASP A 31 -6.90 -10.83 8.69
CA ASP A 31 -7.45 -10.79 10.04
C ASP A 31 -7.66 -12.22 10.60
N ASN A 32 -8.14 -12.28 11.84
CA ASN A 32 -8.46 -13.54 12.53
C ASN A 32 -9.56 -14.38 11.85
N ALA A 33 -10.37 -13.77 10.97
CA ALA A 33 -11.37 -14.47 10.16
C ALA A 33 -10.81 -14.93 8.81
N GLY A 34 -9.53 -14.65 8.53
CA GLY A 34 -8.84 -14.98 7.28
C GLY A 34 -9.08 -13.96 6.16
N ALA A 35 -9.73 -12.84 6.43
CA ALA A 35 -10.05 -11.82 5.43
C ALA A 35 -8.84 -10.92 5.15
N PHE A 36 -8.56 -10.74 3.86
CA PHE A 36 -7.48 -9.88 3.35
C PHE A 36 -7.65 -8.42 3.75
N TYR A 37 -6.53 -7.70 3.87
CA TYR A 37 -6.51 -6.28 4.18
C TYR A 37 -7.18 -5.45 3.07
N PRO A 38 -8.25 -4.68 3.37
CA PRO A 38 -9.05 -4.01 2.35
C PRO A 38 -8.43 -2.67 1.92
N LEU A 39 -7.20 -2.67 1.38
CA LEU A 39 -6.43 -1.46 1.04
C LEU A 39 -7.24 -0.41 0.24
N ALA A 40 -8.02 -0.85 -0.74
CA ALA A 40 -8.86 0.05 -1.54
C ALA A 40 -9.90 0.84 -0.72
N GLN A 41 -10.38 0.27 0.39
CA GLN A 41 -11.31 0.94 1.31
C GLN A 41 -10.59 1.88 2.29
N ARG A 42 -9.26 1.81 2.36
CA ARG A 42 -8.39 2.56 3.28
C ARG A 42 -7.67 3.72 2.62
N ILE A 43 -7.88 3.95 1.31
CA ILE A 43 -7.23 5.03 0.54
C ILE A 43 -7.43 6.42 1.15
N GLY A 44 -8.51 6.66 1.90
CA GLY A 44 -8.74 7.93 2.59
C GLY A 44 -7.66 8.28 3.63
N LEU A 45 -6.96 7.28 4.18
CA LEU A 45 -5.82 7.49 5.08
C LEU A 45 -4.64 8.16 4.36
N LEU A 46 -4.56 8.03 3.04
CA LEU A 46 -3.52 8.67 2.23
C LEU A 46 -3.74 10.18 2.08
N HIS A 47 -4.84 10.75 2.58
CA HIS A 47 -5.11 12.19 2.47
C HIS A 47 -4.45 13.04 3.56
N ALA A 48 -3.77 12.44 4.55
CA ALA A 48 -3.05 13.20 5.57
C ALA A 48 -2.01 14.15 4.91
N ARG A 49 -1.80 15.35 5.47
CA ARG A 49 -0.97 16.40 4.84
C ARG A 49 0.48 15.95 4.59
N ASP A 50 1.03 15.15 5.47
CA ASP A 50 2.39 14.65 5.40
C ASP A 50 2.40 13.20 4.84
N PRO A 51 3.23 12.88 3.82
CA PRO A 51 3.30 11.54 3.25
C PRO A 51 3.76 10.47 4.24
N GLN A 52 4.69 10.82 5.14
CA GLN A 52 5.20 9.88 6.13
C GLN A 52 4.11 9.53 7.15
N ALA A 53 3.41 10.53 7.69
CA ALA A 53 2.27 10.33 8.56
C ALA A 53 1.16 9.48 7.92
N ALA A 54 0.87 9.70 6.62
CA ALA A 54 -0.11 8.89 5.89
C ALA A 54 0.29 7.39 5.82
N LEU A 55 1.57 7.10 5.56
CA LEU A 55 2.07 5.72 5.56
C LEU A 55 2.06 5.10 6.96
N GLU A 56 2.36 5.89 7.99
CA GLU A 56 2.31 5.44 9.38
C GLU A 56 0.88 5.10 9.82
N GLU A 57 -0.10 5.93 9.46
CA GLU A 57 -1.53 5.67 9.70
C GLU A 57 -2.00 4.41 8.97
N LEU A 58 -1.63 4.25 7.70
CA LEU A 58 -1.99 3.07 6.92
C LEU A 58 -1.35 1.79 7.48
N ARG A 59 -0.07 1.86 7.89
CA ARG A 59 0.62 0.75 8.56
C ARG A 59 -0.06 0.39 9.89
N ALA A 60 -0.40 1.38 10.71
CA ALA A 60 -1.10 1.15 11.97
C ALA A 60 -2.48 0.54 11.75
N ASP A 61 -3.19 0.95 10.69
CA ASP A 61 -4.45 0.33 10.30
C ASP A 61 -4.31 -1.13 9.88
N ALA A 62 -3.28 -1.47 9.08
CA ALA A 62 -2.98 -2.85 8.70
C ALA A 62 -2.65 -3.73 9.91
N LEU A 63 -1.82 -3.24 10.85
CA LEU A 63 -1.51 -3.98 12.08
C LEU A 63 -2.74 -4.20 12.97
N ARG A 64 -3.66 -3.22 13.02
CA ARG A 64 -4.94 -3.38 13.74
C ARG A 64 -5.87 -4.38 13.04
N HIS A 65 -5.87 -4.43 11.71
CA HIS A 65 -6.67 -5.39 10.94
C HIS A 65 -6.21 -6.83 11.20
N VAL A 66 -4.90 -7.08 11.17
CA VAL A 66 -4.34 -8.40 11.48
C VAL A 66 -4.48 -8.75 12.96
N GLY A 67 -4.43 -7.75 13.85
CA GLY A 67 -4.48 -7.94 15.29
C GLY A 67 -3.15 -8.43 15.88
N GLY A 68 -2.04 -8.24 15.15
CA GLY A 68 -0.72 -8.77 15.48
C GLY A 68 0.37 -8.29 14.51
N PRO A 69 1.58 -8.88 14.56
CA PRO A 69 2.58 -8.66 13.52
C PRO A 69 2.08 -9.18 12.17
N LEU A 70 2.63 -8.66 11.08
CA LEU A 70 2.36 -9.17 9.74
C LEU A 70 2.98 -10.55 9.56
N ASP A 71 2.29 -11.42 8.82
CA ASP A 71 2.75 -12.77 8.52
C ASP A 71 3.86 -12.83 7.47
N ASP A 72 4.02 -11.76 6.68
CA ASP A 72 4.98 -11.63 5.59
C ASP A 72 5.61 -10.22 5.52
N ASP A 73 6.69 -10.09 4.75
CA ASP A 73 7.38 -8.83 4.51
C ASP A 73 6.51 -7.86 3.70
N ALA A 74 6.13 -6.75 4.33
CA ALA A 74 5.36 -5.69 3.70
C ALA A 74 6.17 -4.39 3.57
N ALA A 75 6.18 -3.82 2.37
CA ALA A 75 6.76 -2.52 2.09
C ALA A 75 5.77 -1.61 1.38
N MET A 76 5.85 -0.31 1.67
CA MET A 76 5.06 0.74 1.03
C MET A 76 5.93 1.94 0.69
N LEU A 77 5.64 2.59 -0.44
CA LEU A 77 6.25 3.85 -0.85
C LEU A 77 5.15 4.78 -1.39
N LEU A 78 5.05 5.98 -0.81
CA LEU A 78 4.11 7.01 -1.24
C LEU A 78 4.87 8.14 -1.92
N LEU A 79 4.51 8.43 -3.16
CA LEU A 79 4.96 9.62 -3.89
C LEU A 79 3.82 10.62 -3.97
N ARG A 80 4.13 11.90 -3.75
CA ARG A 80 3.22 13.03 -3.95
C ARG A 80 3.88 14.13 -4.77
N ARG A 81 3.09 14.86 -5.54
CA ARG A 81 3.53 16.03 -6.30
C ARG A 81 2.77 17.27 -5.89
#